data_AF-A0A5D3D525-F1
#
_entry.id   AF-A0A5D3D525-F1
#
_cell.length_a   1.000
_cell.length_b   1.000
_cell.length_c   1.000
_cell.angle_alpha   90.00
_cell.angle_beta   90.00
_cell.angle_gamma   90.00
#
_symmetry.space_group_name_H-M   'P 1'
#
loop_
_entity.id
_entity.type
_entity.pdbx_description
1 polymer ?
#
loop_
_entity_poly.entity_id
_entity_poly.type
_entity_poly.pdbx_seq_one_letter_code
_entity_poly.pdbx_strand_id
1 'polypeptide(L)' 'MSGDSDTAAQIQKHSTLDDKSEKRVFVGYDVRSKGYKHYNPITKKRMVSRDVVFDEKHHGIEMTN' A
#
# COMPACT_ATOMS: atom_id res chain seq x y z
N MET A 1 -31.38 11.22 -30.43
CA MET A 1 -31.08 11.95 -29.19
C MET A 1 -30.44 10.95 -28.24
N SER A 2 -29.13 10.73 -28.35
CA SER A 2 -28.09 11.33 -27.47
C SER A 2 -28.35 10.95 -26.02
N GLY A 3 -27.70 9.90 -25.52
CA GLY A 3 -26.53 10.04 -24.64
C GLY A 3 -27.02 9.88 -23.19
N ASP A 4 -26.36 9.24 -22.25
CA ASP A 4 -25.05 8.66 -22.18
C ASP A 4 -25.11 7.51 -21.16
N SER A 5 -24.20 6.56 -21.34
CA SER A 5 -23.93 5.45 -20.44
C SER A 5 -23.76 5.92 -19.00
N ASP A 6 -24.58 5.39 -18.09
CA ASP A 6 -24.31 5.42 -16.66
C ASP A 6 -22.94 4.76 -16.44
N THR A 7 -21.94 5.62 -16.32
CA THR A 7 -20.57 5.27 -16.05
C THR A 7 -20.57 4.72 -14.64
N ALA A 8 -20.56 3.39 -14.53
CA ALA A 8 -20.32 2.72 -13.26
C ALA A 8 -18.96 3.22 -12.76
N ALA A 9 -19.00 4.18 -11.83
CA ALA A 9 -17.86 4.60 -11.07
C ALA A 9 -17.40 3.37 -10.30
N GLN A 10 -16.45 2.64 -10.89
CA GLN A 10 -15.76 1.55 -10.24
C GLN A 10 -15.01 2.17 -9.07
N ILE A 11 -15.61 2.07 -7.89
CA ILE A 11 -14.90 2.19 -6.64
C ILE A 11 -13.85 1.09 -6.68
N GLN A 12 -12.64 1.42 -7.15
CA GLN A 12 -11.48 0.55 -7.08
C GLN A 12 -11.22 0.30 -5.60
N LYS A 13 -11.88 -0.70 -5.03
CA LYS A 13 -11.44 -1.33 -3.80
C LYS A 13 -10.06 -1.89 -4.13
N HIS A 14 -9.01 -1.21 -3.68
CA HIS A 14 -7.64 -1.71 -3.67
C HIS A 14 -7.59 -2.93 -2.74
N SER A 15 -8.19 -4.05 -3.14
CA SER A 15 -8.28 -5.26 -2.32
C SER A 15 -7.13 -6.22 -2.58
N THR A 16 -6.33 -5.99 -3.62
CA THR A 16 -5.29 -6.92 -4.03
C THR A 16 -4.09 -6.13 -4.54
N LEU A 17 -2.93 -6.43 -3.98
CA LEU A 17 -1.66 -5.99 -4.55
C LEU A 17 -1.49 -6.65 -5.92
N ASP A 18 -1.04 -5.90 -6.92
CA ASP A 18 -0.69 -6.46 -8.23
C ASP A 18 0.35 -7.58 -8.07
N ASP A 19 0.38 -8.55 -8.99
CA ASP A 19 1.38 -9.64 -9.01
C ASP A 19 2.83 -9.13 -9.10
N LYS A 20 3.03 -7.84 -9.41
CA LYS A 20 4.32 -7.15 -9.40
C LYS A 20 4.70 -6.59 -8.03
N SER A 21 3.92 -6.87 -6.99
CA SER A 21 4.19 -6.40 -5.65
C SER A 21 5.40 -7.12 -5.04
N GLU A 22 6.40 -6.33 -4.68
CA GLU A 22 7.62 -6.82 -4.05
C GLU A 22 7.56 -6.54 -2.55
N LYS A 23 8.00 -7.50 -1.74
CA LYS A 23 8.26 -7.26 -0.31
C LYS A 23 9.40 -6.25 -0.18
N ARG A 24 9.16 -5.17 0.56
CA ARG A 24 10.15 -4.10 0.79
C ARG A 24 10.19 -3.74 2.26
N VAL A 25 11.31 -3.16 2.67
CA VAL A 25 11.53 -2.76 4.06
C VAL A 25 10.84 -1.43 4.27
N PHE A 26 9.94 -1.36 5.25
CA PHE A 26 9.34 -0.10 5.67
C PHE A 26 10.40 0.80 6.33
N VAL A 27 10.45 2.07 5.91
CA VAL A 27 11.44 3.05 6.40
C VAL A 27 10.78 4.18 7.20
N GLY A 28 9.53 4.53 6.87
CA GLY A 28 8.79 5.58 7.57
C GLY A 28 7.71 6.21 6.71
N TYR A 29 7.07 7.26 7.23
CA TYR A 29 6.04 8.01 6.51
C TYR A 29 6.60 9.34 5.99
N ASP A 30 6.20 9.74 4.79
CA ASP A 30 6.48 11.06 4.23
C ASP A 30 5.29 11.99 4.37
N VAL A 31 5.38 13.00 5.23
CA VAL A 31 4.28 13.96 5.42
C VAL A 31 4.03 14.80 4.17
N ARG A 32 5.09 15.14 3.42
CA ARG A 32 4.98 15.99 2.21
C ARG A 32 4.23 15.30 1.06
N SER A 33 4.57 14.05 0.78
CA SER A 33 3.90 13.26 -0.27
C SER A 33 2.71 12.44 0.24
N LYS A 34 2.43 12.49 1.55
CA LYS A 34 1.38 11.73 2.25
C LYS A 34 1.43 10.24 1.95
N GLY A 35 2.63 9.68 1.87
CA GLY A 35 2.86 8.28 1.47
C GLY A 35 3.89 7.58 2.33
N TYR A 36 3.91 6.26 2.25
CA TYR A 36 4.84 5.41 2.99
C TYR A 36 6.13 5.22 2.23
N LYS A 37 7.26 5.46 2.90
CA LYS A 37 8.61 5.24 2.40
C LYS A 37 8.99 3.79 2.62
N HIS A 38 9.43 3.13 1.56
CA HIS A 38 10.02 1.81 1.63
C HIS A 38 11.33 1.76 0.85
N TYR A 39 12.20 0.87 1.29
CA TYR A 39 13.51 0.63 0.70
C TYR A 39 13.58 -0.78 0.16
N ASN A 40 14.06 -0.88 -1.08
CA ASN A 40 14.40 -2.16 -1.68
C ASN A 40 15.92 -2.39 -1.49
N PRO A 41 16.35 -3.35 -0.66
CA PRO A 41 17.76 -3.63 -0.42
C PRO A 41 18.49 -4.25 -1.61
N ILE A 42 17.75 -4.89 -2.53
CA ILE A 42 18.29 -5.52 -3.74
C ILE A 42 18.69 -4.44 -4.73
N THR A 43 17.77 -3.51 -5.02
CA THR A 43 18.02 -2.42 -5.99
C THR A 43 18.66 -1.18 -5.36
N LYS A 44 18.76 -1.15 -4.02
CA LYS A 44 19.22 -0.01 -3.21
C LYS A 44 18.43 1.28 -3.45
N LYS A 45 17.16 1.17 -3.85
CA LYS A 45 16.28 2.31 -4.15
C LYS A 45 15.29 2.57 -3.02
N ARG A 46 15.06 3.86 -2.75
CA ARG A 46 13.99 4.34 -1.86
C ARG A 46 12.81 4.82 -2.70
N MET A 47 11.61 4.40 -2.34
CA MET A 47 10.38 4.78 -3.04
C MET A 47 9.31 5.18 -2.01
N VAL A 48 8.34 5.97 -2.46
CA VAL A 48 7.17 6.36 -1.66
C VAL A 48 5.90 5.90 -2.37
N SER A 49 5.03 5.18 -1.68
CA SER A 49 3.72 4.75 -2.21
C SER A 49 2.63 4.93 -1.15
N ARG A 50 1.39 5.16 -1.60
CA ARG A 50 0.21 5.19 -0.73
C ARG A 50 -0.46 3.83 -0.63
N ASP A 51 -0.34 3.02 -1.68
CA ASP A 51 -0.92 1.69 -1.77
C ASP A 51 0.13 0.68 -1.30
N VAL A 52 0.14 0.44 0.01
CA VAL A 52 1.04 -0.53 0.65
C VAL A 52 0.23 -1.38 1.64
N VAL A 53 0.58 -2.66 1.72
CA VAL A 53 0.05 -3.57 2.74
C VAL A 53 1.21 -3.90 3.69
N PHE A 54 0.97 -3.73 4.98
CA PHE A 54 1.96 -4.05 6.01
C PHE A 54 1.74 -5.47 6.51
N ASP A 55 2.79 -6.28 6.46
CA ASP A 55 2.85 -7.57 7.15
C ASP A 55 3.28 -7.30 8.61
N GLU A 56 2.34 -6.78 9.39
CA GLU A 56 2.50 -6.63 10.83
C GLU A 56 2.41 -8.02 11.45
N LYS A 57 3.56 -8.68 11.62
CA LYS A 57 3.62 -9.90 12.42
C LYS A 57 3.06 -9.57 13.80
N HIS A 58 1.87 -10.08 14.08
CA HIS A 58 1.25 -10.07 15.39
C HIS A 58 2.10 -10.93 16.32
N HIS A 59 3.14 -10.34 16.89
CA HIS A 59 3.72 -10.87 18.11
C HIS A 59 2.68 -10.57 19.19
N GLY A 60 1.80 -11.54 19.43
CA GLY A 60 0.82 -11.50 20.50
C GLY A 60 1.56 -11.20 21.79
N ILE A 61 1.48 -9.95 22.24
CA ILE A 61 1.73 -9.64 23.63
C ILE A 61 0.49 -10.19 24.32
N GLU A 62 0.56 -11.44 24.75
CA GLU A 62 -0.39 -11.97 25.72
C GLU A 62 -0.31 -11.05 26.93
N MET A 63 -1.27 -10.13 27.03
CA MET A 63 -1.51 -9.38 28.24
C MET A 63 -2.09 -10.38 29.24
N THR A 64 -1.22 -11.09 29.95
CA THR A 64 -1.59 -11.83 31.13
C THR A 64 -1.88 -10.82 32.24
N ASN A 65 -3.15 -10.73 32.63
CA ASN A 65 -3.62 -10.02 33.82
C ASN A 65 -3.52 -10.91 35.05
#